data_AF-A0A2H9MTX5-F1
#
_entry.id   AF-A0A2H9MTX5-F1
#
_cell.length_a   1.000
_cell.length_b   1.000
_cell.length_c   1.000
_cell.angle_alpha   90.00
_cell.angle_beta   90.00
_cell.angle_gamma   90.00
#
_symmetry.space_group_name_H-M   'P 1'
#
loop_
_entity.id
_entity.type
_entity.pdbx_description
1 polymer ?
#
loop_
_entity_poly.entity_id
_entity_poly.type
_entity_poly.pdbx_seq_one_letter_code
_entity_poly.pdbx_strand_id
1 'polypeptide(L)'
;MSNWDLMMPGMGLTAIGVAGVTISYSGVAHTFIDGMHALTGLTMFIGLIFLSAGILDGGVSTSNRAKATTLVIISIVLSFATFGLTMNSSNYTITLAGLLMA
;
A
#
# COMPACT_ATOMS: atom_id res chain seq x y z
N MET A 1 0.75 22.88 3.53
CA MET A 1 1.89 21.96 3.28
C MET A 1 1.66 20.78 4.21
N SER A 2 1.57 19.56 3.67
CA SER A 2 1.30 18.33 4.45
C SER A 2 2.28 18.17 5.61
N ASN A 3 1.80 17.59 6.70
CA ASN A 3 2.56 17.50 7.95
C ASN A 3 3.60 16.37 7.85
N TRP A 4 4.81 16.73 7.41
CA TRP A 4 5.90 15.79 7.14
C TRP A 4 6.37 15.01 8.37
N ASP A 5 6.24 15.59 9.55
CA ASP A 5 6.60 14.94 10.82
C ASP A 5 5.66 13.76 11.13
N LEU A 6 4.40 13.86 10.69
CA LEU A 6 3.42 12.79 10.81
C LEU A 6 3.44 11.84 9.60
N MET A 7 3.76 12.36 8.41
CA MET A 7 3.82 11.54 7.19
C MET A 7 5.02 10.60 7.15
N MET A 8 6.22 11.02 7.58
CA MET A 8 7.40 10.14 7.58
C MET A 8 7.19 8.84 8.36
N PRO A 9 6.74 8.86 9.63
CA PRO A 9 6.45 7.63 10.36
C PRO A 9 5.26 6.88 9.77
N GLY A 10 4.22 7.58 9.30
CA GLY A 10 3.06 6.95 8.65
C GLY A 10 3.42 6.16 7.38
N MET A 11 4.23 6.74 6.49
CA MET A 11 4.72 6.06 5.29
C MET A 11 5.61 4.87 5.64
N GLY A 12 6.51 5.02 6.61
CA GLY A 12 7.41 3.94 7.04
C GLY A 12 6.67 2.75 7.65
N LEU A 13 5.75 3.00 8.58
CA LEU A 13 4.95 1.95 9.22
C LEU A 13 4.02 1.24 8.21
N THR A 14 3.42 1.99 7.29
CA THR A 14 2.57 1.41 6.23
C THR A 14 3.39 0.52 5.29
N ALA A 15 4.58 0.97 4.86
CA ALA A 15 5.44 0.20 3.97
C ALA A 15 5.94 -1.11 4.60
N ILE A 16 6.37 -1.06 5.87
CA ILE A 16 6.79 -2.26 6.60
C ILE A 16 5.61 -3.20 6.84
N GLY A 17 4.42 -2.66 7.15
CA GLY A 17 3.19 -3.44 7.28
C GLY A 17 2.84 -4.19 5.99
N VAL A 18 2.83 -3.50 4.84
CA VAL A 18 2.57 -4.12 3.53
C VAL A 18 3.60 -5.19 3.17
N ALA A 19 4.89 -4.93 3.40
CA ALA A 19 5.95 -5.92 3.16
C ALA A 19 5.77 -7.15 4.07
N GLY A 20 5.47 -6.93 5.35
CA GLY A 20 5.23 -7.99 6.33
C GLY A 20 4.02 -8.87 5.99
N VAL A 21 2.91 -8.27 5.56
CA VAL A 21 1.72 -9.00 5.10
C VAL A 21 2.07 -9.81 3.84
N THR A 22 2.75 -9.20 2.87
CA THR A 22 3.14 -9.88 1.62
C THR A 22 4.02 -11.10 1.88
N ILE A 23 4.98 -10.99 2.80
CA ILE A 23 5.84 -12.11 3.19
C ILE A 23 5.06 -13.15 4.02
N SER A 24 4.11 -12.73 4.86
CA SER A 24 3.26 -13.66 5.61
C SER A 24 2.47 -14.56 4.67
N TYR A 25 1.96 -14.03 3.56
CA TYR A 25 1.22 -14.81 2.57
C TYR A 25 2.08 -15.54 1.52
N SER A 26 3.42 -15.41 1.56
CA SER A 26 4.30 -16.06 0.57
C SER A 26 4.56 -17.55 0.85
N GLY A 27 4.01 -18.10 1.94
CA GLY A 27 4.06 -19.54 2.23
C GLY A 27 5.41 -20.05 2.76
N VAL A 28 6.31 -19.17 3.18
CA VAL A 28 7.66 -19.55 3.66
C VAL A 28 7.61 -20.35 4.97
N ALA A 29 6.67 -20.06 5.89
CA ALA A 29 6.40 -20.85 7.09
C ALA A 29 5.02 -20.55 7.70
N HIS A 30 4.28 -21.57 8.17
CA HIS A 30 2.98 -21.40 8.83
C HIS A 30 3.03 -20.59 10.13
N THR A 31 4.16 -20.64 10.86
CA THR A 31 4.39 -19.82 12.05
C THR A 31 4.48 -18.32 11.75
N PHE A 32 4.85 -17.97 10.52
CA PHE A 32 4.91 -16.59 10.05
C PHE A 32 3.50 -16.06 9.76
N ILE A 33 2.62 -16.90 9.20
CA ILE A 33 1.20 -16.60 9.00
C ILE A 33 0.50 -16.35 10.32
N ASP A 34 0.67 -17.22 11.32
CA ASP A 34 -0.07 -17.07 12.56
C ASP A 34 0.53 -16.00 13.48
N GLY A 35 1.86 -15.81 13.44
CA GLY A 35 2.57 -14.86 14.30
C GLY A 35 2.71 -13.44 13.71
N MET A 36 3.22 -13.32 12.48
CA MET A 36 3.55 -12.01 11.90
C MET A 36 2.37 -11.33 11.21
N HIS A 37 1.36 -12.06 10.74
CA HIS A 37 0.24 -11.47 10.02
C HIS A 37 -0.55 -10.46 10.85
N ALA A 38 -0.88 -10.79 12.10
CA ALA A 38 -1.60 -9.88 12.99
C ALA A 38 -0.76 -8.66 13.37
N LEU A 39 0.52 -8.87 13.66
CA LEU A 39 1.46 -7.80 14.03
C LEU A 39 1.71 -6.83 12.86
N THR A 40 1.95 -7.37 11.66
CA THR A 40 2.19 -6.56 10.45
C THR A 40 0.92 -5.89 9.94
N GLY A 41 -0.24 -6.51 10.15
CA GLY A 41 -1.54 -5.88 9.95
C GLY A 41 -1.78 -4.70 10.89
N LEU A 42 -1.42 -4.83 12.18
CA LEU A 42 -1.52 -3.75 13.15
C LEU A 42 -0.55 -2.60 12.83
N THR A 43 0.70 -2.89 12.46
CA THR A 43 1.65 -1.84 12.05
C THR A 43 1.20 -1.12 10.79
N MET A 44 0.63 -1.84 9.81
CA MET A 44 0.01 -1.24 8.64
C MET A 44 -1.15 -0.31 9.03
N PHE A 45 -2.04 -0.77 9.91
CA PHE A 45 -3.20 -0.01 10.36
C PHE A 45 -2.79 1.29 11.07
N ILE A 46 -1.83 1.23 11.99
CA ILE A 46 -1.31 2.41 12.69
C ILE A 46 -0.60 3.36 11.72
N GLY A 47 0.18 2.81 10.76
CA GLY A 47 0.81 3.59 9.71
C GLY A 47 -0.19 4.37 8.87
N LEU A 48 -1.32 3.74 8.51
CA LEU A 48 -2.39 4.38 7.75
C LEU A 48 -3.11 5.50 8.52
N ILE A 49 -3.22 5.40 9.85
CA ILE A 49 -3.78 6.48 10.68
C ILE A 49 -2.90 7.73 10.59
N PHE A 50 -1.59 7.58 10.84
CA PHE A 50 -0.66 8.71 10.77
C PHE A 50 -0.49 9.25 9.35
N LEU A 51 -0.47 8.38 8.34
CA LEU A 51 -0.39 8.78 6.95
C LEU A 51 -1.64 9.60 6.54
N SER A 52 -2.82 9.13 6.92
CA SER A 52 -4.08 9.82 6.60
C SER A 52 -4.15 11.19 7.28
N ALA A 53 -3.80 11.25 8.57
CA ALA A 53 -3.74 12.52 9.31
C ALA A 53 -2.71 13.48 8.68
N GLY A 54 -1.51 13.00 8.36
CA GLY A 54 -0.44 13.84 7.79
C GLY A 54 -0.75 14.39 6.39
N ILE A 55 -1.48 13.62 5.55
CA ILE A 55 -1.96 14.07 4.24
C ILE A 55 -3.06 15.12 4.39
N LEU A 56 -4.03 14.87 5.29
CA LEU A 56 -5.20 15.74 5.45
C LEU A 56 -4.87 17.08 6.13
N ASP A 57 -3.86 17.12 6.99
CA ASP A 57 -3.48 18.32 7.78
C ASP A 57 -2.87 19.45 6.93
N GLY A 58 -2.42 19.18 5.71
CA GLY A 58 -1.76 20.22 4.88
C GLY A 58 -2.17 20.30 3.42
N GLY A 59 -3.21 19.57 3.04
CA GLY A 59 -3.87 19.62 1.73
C GLY A 59 -3.07 19.01 0.57
N VAL A 60 -3.78 18.69 -0.52
CA VAL A 60 -3.18 18.14 -1.74
C VAL A 60 -2.61 19.27 -2.60
N SER A 61 -1.34 19.15 -3.01
CA SER A 61 -0.69 20.14 -3.87
C SER A 61 -1.24 20.10 -5.30
N THR A 62 -1.70 21.25 -5.82
CA THR A 62 -2.32 21.36 -7.16
C THR A 62 -1.38 21.85 -8.27
N SER A 63 -0.10 22.07 -7.95
CA SER A 63 0.92 22.55 -8.89
C SER A 63 1.16 21.57 -10.05
N ASN A 64 1.49 22.09 -11.24
CA ASN A 64 1.86 21.27 -12.41
C ASN A 64 3.05 20.34 -12.11
N ARG A 65 3.99 20.75 -11.26
CA ARG A 65 5.10 19.89 -10.83
C ARG A 65 4.60 18.71 -9.98
N ALA A 66 3.64 18.96 -9.08
CA ALA A 66 3.06 17.91 -8.24
C ALA A 66 2.30 16.89 -9.10
N LYS A 67 1.51 17.35 -10.08
CA LYS A 67 0.80 16.47 -11.03
C LYS A 67 1.76 15.57 -11.81
N ALA A 68 2.88 16.11 -12.30
CA ALA A 68 3.90 15.32 -13.01
C ALA A 68 4.50 14.23 -12.10
N THR A 69 4.86 14.58 -10.86
CA THR A 69 5.38 13.61 -9.88
C THR A 69 4.35 12.54 -9.54
N THR A 70 3.07 12.90 -9.38
CA THR A 70 1.98 11.95 -9.13
C THR A 70 1.84 10.93 -10.26
N LEU A 71 1.98 11.36 -11.52
CA LEU A 71 1.92 10.46 -12.68
C LEU A 71 3.05 9.42 -12.63
N VAL A 72 4.26 9.82 -12.26
CA VAL A 72 5.40 8.89 -12.07
C VAL A 72 5.08 7.88 -10.97
N ILE A 73 4.58 8.34 -9.82
CA ILE A 73 4.21 7.45 -8.70
C ILE A 73 3.14 6.44 -9.13
N ILE A 74 2.10 6.90 -9.84
CA ILE A 74 1.04 6.03 -10.36
C ILE A 74 1.62 4.97 -11.31
N SER A 75 2.55 5.34 -12.20
CA SER A 75 3.19 4.40 -13.12
C SER A 75 4.01 3.30 -12.42
N ILE A 76 4.67 3.65 -11.31
CA ILE A 76 5.41 2.69 -10.48
C ILE A 76 4.42 1.72 -9.81
N VAL A 77 3.35 2.24 -9.21
CA VAL A 77 2.32 1.43 -8.54
C VAL A 77 1.64 0.48 -9.54
N LEU A 78 1.29 0.95 -10.74
CA LEU A 78 0.74 0.12 -11.81
C LEU A 78 1.69 -1.01 -12.21
N SER A 79 3.00 -0.75 -12.28
CA SER A 79 3.99 -1.77 -12.60
C SER A 79 3.98 -2.90 -11.56
N PHE A 80 4.00 -2.58 -10.26
CA PHE A 80 3.88 -3.58 -9.20
C PHE A 80 2.53 -4.30 -9.20
N ALA A 81 1.43 -3.59 -9.49
CA ALA A 81 0.10 -4.19 -9.58
C ALA A 81 0.00 -5.23 -10.71
N THR A 82 0.54 -4.92 -11.89
CA THR A 82 0.57 -5.88 -13.02
C THR A 82 1.43 -7.11 -12.73
N PHE A 83 2.55 -6.93 -12.01
CA PHE A 83 3.36 -8.06 -11.55
C PHE A 83 2.58 -8.97 -10.59
N GLY A 84 1.88 -8.38 -9.61
CA GLY A 84 1.01 -9.14 -8.69
C GLY A 84 -0.12 -9.89 -9.38
N LEU A 85 -0.72 -9.29 -10.43
CA LEU A 85 -1.73 -9.97 -11.26
C LEU A 85 -1.18 -11.18 -12.01
N THR A 86 0.09 -11.13 -12.43
CA THR A 86 0.74 -12.25 -13.15
C THR A 86 1.08 -13.41 -12.21
N MET A 87 1.34 -13.13 -10.94
CA MET A 87 1.63 -14.14 -9.91
C MET A 87 0.36 -14.76 -9.29
N ASN A 88 -0.82 -14.38 -9.77
CA ASN A 88 -2.08 -14.85 -9.22
C ASN A 88 -2.46 -16.24 -9.78
N SER A 89 -2.77 -17.18 -8.89
CA SER A 89 -3.17 -18.55 -9.26
C SER A 89 -4.68 -18.73 -9.52
N SER A 90 -5.50 -17.68 -9.37
CA SER A 90 -6.96 -17.75 -9.43
C SER A 90 -7.51 -17.25 -10.77
N ASN A 91 -8.25 -18.10 -11.47
CA ASN A 91 -8.87 -17.79 -12.76
C ASN A 91 -9.96 -16.69 -12.70
N TYR A 92 -10.42 -16.31 -11.51
CA TYR A 92 -11.52 -15.33 -11.35
C TYR A 92 -11.04 -13.92 -11.01
N THR A 93 -9.74 -13.71 -10.78
CA THR A 93 -9.22 -12.41 -10.32
C THR A 93 -9.47 -11.30 -11.33
N ILE A 94 -9.29 -11.58 -12.62
CA ILE A 94 -9.54 -10.59 -13.69
C ILE A 94 -11.04 -10.31 -13.85
N THR A 95 -11.88 -11.35 -13.78
CA THR A 95 -13.32 -11.24 -13.90
C THR A 95 -13.92 -10.45 -12.74
N LEU A 96 -13.44 -10.68 -11.52
CA LEU A 96 -13.87 -9.95 -10.32
C LEU A 96 -13.35 -8.50 -10.32
N ALA A 97 -12.10 -8.27 -10.74
CA ALA A 97 -11.58 -6.92 -10.91
C ALA A 97 -12.39 -6.12 -11.95
N GLY A 98 -12.77 -6.77 -13.06
CA GLY A 98 -13.63 -6.16 -14.08
C GLY A 98 -15.03 -5.82 -13.55
N LEU A 99 -15.61 -6.66 -12.70
CA LEU A 99 -16.90 -6.40 -12.05
C LEU A 99 -16.82 -5.23 -11.06
N LEU A 100 -15.72 -5.11 -10.31
CA LEU A 100 -15.51 -4.03 -9.32
C LEU A 100 -15.17 -2.68 -9.95
N MET A 101 -14.71 -2.67 -11.21
CA MET A 101 -14.38 -1.46 -11.97
C MET A 101 -15.53 -0.95 -12.86
N ALA A 102 -16.61 -1.74 -12.99
CA ALA A 102 -17.83 -1.38 -13.70
C ALA A 102 -18.81 -0.63 -12.78
#